data_AF-A0A2Z4LMH2-F1
#
_entry.id   AF-A0A2Z4LMH2-F1
#
_cell.length_a   1.000
_cell.length_b   1.000
_cell.length_c   1.000
_cell.angle_alpha   90.00
_cell.angle_beta   90.00
_cell.angle_gamma   90.00
#
_symmetry.space_group_name_H-M   'P 1'
#
loop_
_entity.id
_entity.type
_entity.pdbx_description
1 polymer ?
#
loop_
_entity_poly.entity_id
_entity_poly.type
_entity_poly.pdbx_seq_one_letter_code
_entity_poly.pdbx_strand_id
1 'polypeptide(L)'
;MKKWKLLALGSPLAIVAPIATVACEKPVDHKIRNDKDPNFDKYLAKLKEIKFEDLNISTHEKSDYRIKDFFREFIYDSENFPIKTIYLKEDAPFYKDIDKAAFQEKYAIFFSADIFSTTEIQISAWLAPADEKEREYLYNGTLNKNYFFYERHTLDRVSGFKGHDEIVKKEQQEAHAWNLIRIIIPTVVAVIAATIIIVQIIRHKKKKGIKKYHHGRKNN
;
A
#
# COMPACT_ATOMS: atom_id res chain seq x y z
N MET A 1 38.07 6.80 -32.38
CA MET A 1 37.57 6.26 -31.09
C MET A 1 37.47 7.40 -30.08
N LYS A 2 36.26 7.86 -29.74
CA LYS A 2 36.04 8.85 -28.69
C LYS A 2 34.94 8.31 -27.76
N LYS A 3 35.36 7.97 -26.55
CA LYS A 3 34.54 7.40 -25.46
C LYS A 3 33.58 8.48 -24.94
N TRP A 4 32.29 8.20 -24.99
CA TRP A 4 31.27 9.03 -24.35
C TRP A 4 31.31 8.76 -22.84
N LYS A 5 31.62 9.82 -22.08
CA LYS A 5 31.49 9.86 -20.63
C LYS A 5 29.99 9.91 -20.30
N LEU A 6 29.45 8.79 -19.81
CA LEU A 6 28.17 8.76 -19.12
C LEU A 6 28.35 9.49 -17.78
N LEU A 7 27.73 10.67 -17.69
CA LEU A 7 27.47 11.36 -16.44
C LEU A 7 26.46 10.51 -15.64
N ALA A 8 26.97 9.67 -14.74
CA ALA A 8 26.21 9.12 -13.64
C ALA A 8 26.01 10.25 -12.61
N LEU A 9 25.06 11.14 -12.91
CA LEU A 9 24.57 12.15 -11.98
C LEU A 9 23.57 11.48 -11.04
N GLY A 10 24.02 11.30 -9.79
CA GLY A 10 23.22 11.51 -8.60
C GLY A 10 21.89 10.76 -8.49
N SER A 11 21.95 9.50 -8.08
CA SER A 11 20.95 8.99 -7.15
C SER A 11 21.64 8.86 -5.79
N PRO A 12 21.27 9.65 -4.77
CA PRO A 12 21.72 9.35 -3.42
C PRO A 12 21.21 7.94 -3.12
N LEU A 13 22.16 7.04 -2.83
CA LEU A 13 21.87 5.76 -2.20
C LEU A 13 20.94 6.08 -1.03
N ALA A 14 19.66 5.71 -1.17
CA ALA A 14 18.77 5.67 -0.04
C ALA A 14 19.51 4.82 0.99
N ILE A 15 19.84 5.45 2.11
CA ILE A 15 20.25 4.74 3.32
C ILE A 15 19.00 3.96 3.70
N VAL A 16 18.88 2.76 3.14
CA VAL A 16 17.91 1.77 3.58
C VAL A 16 18.34 1.49 5.00
N ALA A 17 17.59 2.05 5.95
CA ALA A 17 17.70 1.67 7.34
C ALA A 17 17.74 0.14 7.41
N PRO A 18 18.55 -0.47 8.28
CA PRO A 18 18.60 -1.91 8.41
C PRO A 18 17.25 -2.36 8.98
N ILE A 19 16.28 -2.60 8.10
CA ILE A 19 15.21 -3.55 8.35
C ILE A 19 15.97 -4.85 8.39
N ALA A 20 16.33 -5.23 9.62
CA ALA A 20 16.86 -6.53 9.92
C ALA A 20 16.02 -7.53 9.13
N THR A 21 16.72 -8.25 8.26
CA THR A 21 16.29 -9.52 7.68
C THR A 21 16.00 -10.47 8.84
N VAL A 22 14.86 -10.28 9.49
CA VAL A 22 14.19 -11.32 10.24
C VAL A 22 13.53 -12.17 9.16
N ALA A 23 13.86 -13.45 9.20
CA ALA A 23 13.58 -14.46 8.22
C ALA A 23 12.16 -14.40 7.62
N CYS A 24 12.06 -14.88 6.38
CA CYS A 24 10.84 -15.24 5.67
C CYS A 24 10.02 -16.33 6.41
N GLU A 25 9.57 -16.05 7.61
CA GLU A 25 8.32 -16.56 8.13
C GLU A 25 7.46 -15.31 8.29
N LYS A 26 6.26 -15.33 7.70
CA LYS A 26 5.24 -14.33 8.04
C LYS A 26 5.29 -14.18 9.57
N PRO A 27 5.29 -12.97 10.17
CA PRO A 27 4.96 -12.89 11.59
C PRO A 27 3.67 -13.68 11.70
N VAL A 28 3.73 -14.81 12.40
CA VAL A 28 2.56 -15.65 12.54
C VAL A 28 1.56 -14.70 13.16
N ASP A 29 0.45 -14.44 12.47
CA ASP A 29 -0.74 -13.84 13.05
C ASP A 29 -1.15 -14.82 14.15
N HIS A 30 -0.43 -14.80 15.27
CA HIS A 30 -0.81 -15.46 16.49
C HIS A 30 -2.00 -14.65 16.96
N LYS A 31 -3.18 -14.96 16.41
CA LYS A 31 -4.44 -14.62 17.04
C LYS A 31 -4.45 -15.34 18.37
N ILE A 32 -3.82 -14.74 19.37
CA ILE A 32 -3.94 -15.18 20.74
C ILE A 32 -5.37 -14.75 21.10
N ARG A 33 -6.35 -15.65 21.04
CA ARG A 33 -7.66 -15.35 21.59
C ARG A 33 -7.61 -15.53 23.09
N ASN A 34 -8.31 -14.68 23.83
CA ASN A 34 -8.53 -14.92 25.25
C ASN A 34 -9.85 -15.67 25.44
N ASP A 35 -9.84 -16.96 25.11
CA ASP A 35 -11.04 -17.83 25.19
C ASP A 35 -11.53 -18.07 26.64
N LYS A 36 -10.78 -17.57 27.64
CA LYS A 36 -11.16 -17.66 29.06
C LYS A 36 -12.10 -16.53 29.49
N ASP A 37 -12.14 -15.42 28.77
CA ASP A 37 -13.05 -14.31 29.08
C ASP A 37 -14.36 -14.47 28.30
N PRO A 38 -15.51 -14.71 28.97
CA PRO A 38 -16.80 -14.86 28.29
C PRO A 38 -17.25 -13.60 27.54
N ASN A 39 -16.68 -12.43 27.84
CA ASN A 39 -16.98 -11.17 27.16
C ASN A 39 -16.05 -10.89 25.97
N PHE A 40 -15.03 -11.71 25.73
CA PHE A 40 -14.03 -11.45 24.69
C PHE A 40 -14.64 -11.26 23.30
N ASP A 41 -15.56 -12.15 22.91
CA ASP A 41 -16.24 -12.06 21.61
C ASP A 41 -17.13 -10.82 21.49
N LYS A 42 -17.70 -10.35 22.60
CA LYS A 42 -18.45 -9.09 22.66
C LYS A 42 -17.53 -7.89 22.42
N TYR A 43 -16.33 -7.88 23.03
CA TYR A 43 -15.33 -6.84 22.79
C TYR A 43 -14.85 -6.83 21.34
N LEU A 44 -14.64 -8.01 20.75
CA LEU A 44 -14.26 -8.14 19.34
C LEU A 44 -15.35 -7.64 18.39
N ALA A 45 -16.63 -7.94 18.68
CA ALA A 45 -17.75 -7.41 17.91
C ALA A 45 -17.78 -5.88 17.97
N LYS A 46 -17.64 -5.31 19.17
CA LYS A 46 -17.62 -3.85 19.37
C LYS A 46 -16.40 -3.18 18.75
N LEU A 47 -15.23 -3.83 18.75
CA LEU A 47 -14.02 -3.33 18.08
C LEU A 47 -14.28 -3.09 16.58
N LYS A 48 -15.07 -3.95 15.93
CA LYS A 48 -15.42 -3.86 14.51
C LYS A 48 -16.45 -2.77 14.19
N GLU A 49 -17.08 -2.19 15.20
CA GLU A 49 -18.05 -1.10 15.06
C GLU A 49 -17.38 0.27 15.20
N ILE A 50 -16.11 0.33 15.62
CA ILE A 50 -15.36 1.57 15.78
C ILE A 50 -15.21 2.27 14.43
N LYS A 51 -15.51 3.56 14.41
CA LYS A 51 -15.34 4.43 13.23
C LYS A 51 -14.31 5.52 13.49
N PHE A 52 -13.95 6.22 12.42
CA PHE A 52 -13.03 7.36 12.51
C PHE A 52 -13.55 8.45 13.43
N GLU A 53 -14.86 8.71 13.41
CA GLU A 53 -15.52 9.75 14.21
C GLU A 53 -15.48 9.46 15.71
N ASP A 54 -15.25 8.20 16.10
CA ASP A 54 -15.14 7.77 17.49
C ASP A 54 -13.74 8.05 18.08
N LEU A 55 -12.78 8.48 17.24
CA LEU A 55 -11.38 8.69 17.62
C LEU A 55 -11.10 10.16 17.95
N ASN A 56 -10.20 10.38 18.91
CA ASN A 56 -9.66 11.70 19.22
C ASN A 56 -8.48 12.05 18.31
N ILE A 57 -8.75 12.36 17.04
CA ILE A 57 -7.69 12.70 16.06
C ILE A 57 -7.60 14.22 15.85
N SER A 58 -8.73 14.90 15.62
CA SER A 58 -8.76 16.35 15.50
C SER A 58 -10.17 16.88 15.73
N THR A 59 -10.27 18.10 16.24
CA THR A 59 -11.52 18.88 16.26
C THR A 59 -11.77 19.65 14.97
N HIS A 60 -10.76 19.71 14.08
CA HIS A 60 -10.83 20.44 12.81
C HIS A 60 -11.37 19.53 11.70
N GLU A 61 -11.99 20.13 10.68
CA GLU A 61 -12.48 19.37 9.55
C GLU A 61 -11.32 18.89 8.67
N LYS A 62 -11.27 17.59 8.38
CA LYS A 62 -10.26 16.97 7.50
C LYS A 62 -10.21 17.58 6.09
N SER A 63 -11.32 18.16 5.63
CA SER A 63 -11.45 18.89 4.35
C SER A 63 -10.58 20.15 4.26
N ASP A 64 -10.12 20.69 5.39
CA ASP A 64 -9.26 21.88 5.41
C ASP A 64 -7.79 21.57 5.14
N TYR A 65 -7.40 20.29 5.26
CA TYR A 65 -6.02 19.84 5.21
C TYR A 65 -5.77 18.92 4.02
N ARG A 66 -4.57 19.01 3.43
CA ARG A 66 -4.08 17.96 2.53
C ARG A 66 -3.73 16.74 3.38
N ILE A 67 -3.92 15.54 2.82
CA ILE A 67 -3.73 14.27 3.52
C ILE A 67 -2.39 14.16 4.26
N LYS A 68 -1.27 14.54 3.60
CA LYS A 68 0.07 14.47 4.21
C LYS A 68 0.24 15.43 5.38
N ASP A 69 -0.38 16.61 5.28
CA ASP A 69 -0.30 17.62 6.33
C ASP A 69 -1.17 17.20 7.51
N PHE A 70 -2.41 16.74 7.26
CA PHE A 70 -3.29 16.17 8.27
C PHE A 70 -2.64 14.98 9.00
N PHE A 71 -2.08 14.04 8.23
CA PHE A 71 -1.44 12.86 8.80
C PHE A 71 -0.24 13.25 9.66
N ARG A 72 0.62 14.15 9.19
CA ARG A 72 1.79 14.60 9.97
C ARG A 72 1.40 15.36 11.24
N GLU A 73 0.36 16.18 11.17
CA GLU A 73 -0.02 17.09 12.26
C GLU A 73 -0.85 16.40 13.36
N PHE A 74 -1.72 15.46 12.97
CA PHE A 74 -2.70 14.87 13.90
C PHE A 74 -2.53 13.37 14.17
N ILE A 75 -1.79 12.65 13.31
CA ILE A 75 -1.74 11.18 13.35
C ILE A 75 -0.31 10.66 13.57
N TYR A 76 0.67 11.26 12.92
CA TYR A 76 2.01 10.70 12.85
C TYR A 76 2.74 10.78 14.19
N ASP A 77 3.24 9.63 14.62
CA ASP A 77 4.11 9.48 15.78
C ASP A 77 5.39 8.76 15.31
N SER A 78 6.46 9.54 15.06
CA SER A 78 7.67 9.08 14.35
C SER A 78 8.42 7.94 15.04
N GLU A 79 8.14 7.68 16.30
CA GLU A 79 8.90 6.74 17.12
C GLU A 79 8.03 5.66 17.77
N ASN A 80 6.71 5.68 17.58
CA ASN A 80 5.82 4.78 18.31
C ASN A 80 4.79 4.09 17.41
N PHE A 81 4.94 2.77 17.28
CA PHE A 81 3.78 1.89 17.25
C PHE A 81 3.59 1.30 18.66
N PRO A 82 2.40 1.43 19.26
CA PRO A 82 1.20 2.07 18.73
C PRO A 82 1.24 3.60 18.78
N ILE A 83 0.44 4.26 17.93
CA ILE A 83 0.30 5.72 17.91
C ILE A 83 -0.35 6.14 19.23
N LYS A 84 0.38 6.88 20.07
CA LYS A 84 -0.09 7.23 21.41
C LYS A 84 -1.08 8.40 21.44
N THR A 85 -1.09 9.20 20.38
CA THR A 85 -1.95 10.39 20.26
C THR A 85 -3.39 10.06 19.89
N ILE A 86 -3.64 8.86 19.35
CA ILE A 86 -4.95 8.41 18.90
C ILE A 86 -5.53 7.45 19.92
N TYR A 87 -6.71 7.77 20.42
CA TYR A 87 -7.48 6.94 21.34
C TYR A 87 -8.99 7.10 21.09
N LEU A 88 -9.77 6.14 21.58
CA LEU A 88 -11.23 6.23 21.56
C LEU A 88 -11.70 7.35 22.49
N LYS A 89 -12.64 8.15 22.02
CA LYS A 89 -13.33 9.12 22.86
C LYS A 89 -14.04 8.41 24.01
N GLU A 90 -14.14 9.10 25.13
CA GLU A 90 -14.81 8.61 26.34
C GLU A 90 -16.29 8.27 26.11
N ASP A 91 -16.96 9.00 25.22
CA ASP A 91 -18.36 8.85 24.85
C ASP A 91 -18.57 7.99 23.59
N ALA A 92 -17.50 7.36 23.07
CA ALA A 92 -17.57 6.50 21.89
C ALA A 92 -18.59 5.37 22.09
N PRO A 93 -19.34 4.98 21.03
CA PRO A 93 -20.30 3.87 21.08
C PRO A 93 -19.72 2.57 21.65
N PHE A 94 -18.42 2.33 21.44
CA PHE A 94 -17.69 1.20 22.00
C PHE A 94 -17.91 1.05 23.52
N TYR A 95 -17.85 2.15 24.28
CA TYR A 95 -17.97 2.14 25.74
C TYR A 95 -19.41 2.11 26.27
N LYS A 96 -20.43 2.31 25.42
CA LYS A 96 -21.83 2.34 25.86
C LYS A 96 -22.36 0.96 26.24
N ASP A 97 -21.91 -0.06 25.52
CA ASP A 97 -22.43 -1.43 25.65
C ASP A 97 -21.47 -2.37 26.39
N ILE A 98 -20.30 -1.90 26.82
CA ILE A 98 -19.31 -2.70 27.55
C ILE A 98 -19.09 -2.14 28.96
N ASP A 99 -18.77 -3.02 29.91
CA ASP A 99 -18.26 -2.58 31.21
C ASP A 99 -16.84 -2.05 31.01
N LYS A 100 -16.71 -0.72 30.99
CA LYS A 100 -15.44 -0.04 30.73
C LYS A 100 -14.37 -0.41 31.77
N ALA A 101 -14.74 -0.54 33.05
CA ALA A 101 -13.77 -0.84 34.10
C ALA A 101 -13.23 -2.28 33.93
N ALA A 102 -14.13 -3.25 33.72
CA ALA A 102 -13.74 -4.63 33.49
C ALA A 102 -12.95 -4.80 32.18
N PHE A 103 -13.26 -4.02 31.15
CA PHE A 103 -12.49 -3.99 29.90
C PHE A 103 -11.07 -3.46 30.14
N GLN A 104 -10.93 -2.29 30.77
CA GLN A 104 -9.64 -1.61 30.97
C GLN A 104 -8.70 -2.36 31.92
N GLU A 105 -9.23 -3.19 32.82
CA GLU A 105 -8.43 -4.07 33.67
C GLU A 105 -7.68 -5.14 32.84
N LYS A 106 -8.28 -5.61 31.76
CA LYS A 106 -7.79 -6.79 31.00
C LYS A 106 -7.25 -6.45 29.62
N TYR A 107 -7.79 -5.43 28.98
CA TYR A 107 -7.57 -5.12 27.57
C TYR A 107 -7.28 -3.64 27.34
N ALA A 108 -6.58 -3.38 26.24
CA ALA A 108 -6.36 -2.05 25.69
C ALA A 108 -6.65 -2.06 24.18
N ILE A 109 -7.05 -0.90 23.65
CA ILE A 109 -7.14 -0.68 22.20
C ILE A 109 -6.03 0.27 21.79
N PHE A 110 -5.25 -0.20 20.82
CA PHE A 110 -4.17 0.55 20.23
C PHE A 110 -4.47 0.89 18.79
N PHE A 111 -3.90 2.00 18.30
CA PHE A 111 -4.13 2.45 16.94
C PHE A 111 -2.84 2.46 16.13
N SER A 112 -2.94 2.06 14.86
CA SER A 112 -1.98 2.39 13.82
C SER A 112 -2.69 3.11 12.70
N ALA A 113 -1.95 3.91 11.95
CA ALA A 113 -2.47 4.59 10.79
C ALA A 113 -1.37 4.74 9.76
N ASP A 114 -1.77 4.64 8.49
CA ASP A 114 -0.89 4.81 7.35
C ASP A 114 -1.62 5.58 6.25
N ILE A 115 -0.85 6.33 5.45
CA ILE A 115 -1.37 6.89 4.20
C ILE A 115 -1.51 5.72 3.21
N PHE A 116 -2.74 5.29 2.97
CA PHE A 116 -3.03 4.14 2.10
C PHE A 116 -2.91 4.51 0.62
N SER A 117 -3.36 5.71 0.26
CA SER A 117 -3.28 6.24 -1.09
C SER A 117 -3.01 7.75 -1.07
N THR A 118 -2.93 8.35 -2.25
CA THR A 118 -2.89 9.80 -2.44
C THR A 118 -4.09 10.53 -1.86
N THR A 119 -5.19 9.82 -1.58
CA THR A 119 -6.49 10.40 -1.19
C THR A 119 -7.10 9.78 0.06
N GLU A 120 -6.53 8.69 0.59
CA GLU A 120 -7.09 7.92 1.69
C GLU A 120 -6.07 7.61 2.79
N ILE A 121 -6.50 7.75 4.05
CA ILE A 121 -5.79 7.25 5.23
C ILE A 121 -6.46 5.96 5.68
N GLN A 122 -5.66 4.95 6.03
CA GLN A 122 -6.14 3.73 6.66
C GLN A 122 -5.75 3.76 8.14
N ILE A 123 -6.73 3.51 9.00
CA ILE A 123 -6.53 3.39 10.45
C ILE A 123 -6.91 1.96 10.87
N SER A 124 -6.14 1.37 11.76
CA SER A 124 -6.46 0.07 12.36
C SER A 124 -6.48 0.16 13.87
N ALA A 125 -7.52 -0.41 14.47
CA ALA A 125 -7.65 -0.64 15.90
C ALA A 125 -7.14 -2.06 16.21
N TRP A 126 -6.35 -2.18 17.27
CA TRP A 126 -5.73 -3.43 17.72
C TRP A 126 -6.17 -3.69 19.15
N LEU A 127 -6.85 -4.82 19.36
CA LEU A 127 -7.17 -5.29 20.71
C LEU A 127 -5.96 -6.04 21.27
N ALA A 128 -5.51 -5.65 22.46
CA ALA A 128 -4.37 -6.25 23.13
C ALA A 128 -4.64 -6.44 24.63
N PRO A 129 -3.84 -7.24 25.35
CA PRO A 129 -3.81 -7.21 26.82
C PRO A 129 -3.56 -5.80 27.34
N ALA A 130 -4.11 -5.45 28.51
CA ALA A 130 -3.81 -4.19 29.19
C ALA A 130 -2.39 -4.17 29.78
N ASP A 131 -1.91 -5.31 30.30
CA ASP A 131 -0.55 -5.44 30.83
C ASP A 131 0.50 -5.35 29.70
N GLU A 132 1.44 -4.42 29.85
CA GLU A 132 2.57 -4.25 28.94
C GLU A 132 3.41 -5.52 28.82
N LYS A 133 3.61 -6.26 29.92
CA LYS A 133 4.44 -7.47 29.92
C LYS A 133 3.86 -8.58 29.08
N GLU A 134 2.54 -8.68 29.00
CA GLU A 134 1.84 -9.65 28.15
C GLU A 134 1.95 -9.30 26.65
N ARG A 135 2.37 -8.07 26.32
CA ARG A 135 2.61 -7.62 24.96
C ARG A 135 4.08 -7.67 24.56
N GLU A 136 4.99 -8.02 25.46
CA GLU A 136 6.42 -8.04 25.20
C GLU A 136 6.90 -9.43 24.74
N TYR A 137 7.88 -9.45 23.84
CA TYR A 137 8.52 -10.68 23.37
C TYR A 137 10.05 -10.55 23.37
N LEU A 138 10.72 -11.38 24.17
CA LEU A 138 12.18 -11.42 24.23
C LEU A 138 12.72 -12.39 23.18
N TYR A 139 13.44 -11.85 22.19
CA TYR A 139 14.10 -12.65 21.15
C TYR A 139 15.59 -12.33 21.11
N ASN A 140 16.45 -13.35 21.24
CA ASN A 140 17.91 -13.21 21.21
C ASN A 140 18.45 -12.06 22.10
N GLY A 141 17.91 -11.92 23.32
CA GLY A 141 18.31 -10.88 24.27
C GLY A 141 17.78 -9.47 23.96
N THR A 142 16.99 -9.30 22.90
CA THR A 142 16.32 -8.05 22.54
C THR A 142 14.84 -8.11 22.94
N LEU A 143 14.41 -7.16 23.78
CA LEU A 143 13.01 -7.03 24.20
C LEU A 143 12.21 -6.30 23.13
N ASN A 144 11.30 -7.00 22.47
CA ASN A 144 10.38 -6.43 21.49
C ASN A 144 9.09 -6.04 22.21
N LYS A 145 8.85 -4.73 22.33
CA LYS A 145 7.60 -4.21 22.88
C LYS A 145 6.47 -4.28 21.86
N ASN A 146 5.23 -4.40 22.33
CA ASN A 146 4.03 -4.40 21.49
C ASN A 146 4.08 -5.46 20.38
N TYR A 147 4.45 -6.68 20.75
CA TYR A 147 4.56 -7.83 19.86
C TYR A 147 3.26 -8.65 19.79
N PHE A 148 2.55 -8.81 20.91
CA PHE A 148 1.34 -9.63 20.98
C PHE A 148 0.05 -8.78 20.95
N PHE A 149 -0.82 -9.11 19.99
CA PHE A 149 -2.16 -8.57 19.83
C PHE A 149 -3.15 -9.71 19.64
N TYR A 150 -4.37 -9.50 20.11
CA TYR A 150 -5.42 -10.49 20.02
C TYR A 150 -6.17 -10.43 18.69
N GLU A 151 -6.53 -9.23 18.23
CA GLU A 151 -7.20 -9.03 16.95
C GLU A 151 -6.91 -7.62 16.40
N ARG A 152 -6.96 -7.49 15.07
CA ARG A 152 -6.92 -6.22 14.37
C ARG A 152 -8.23 -5.99 13.64
N HIS A 153 -8.79 -4.81 13.79
CA HIS A 153 -9.83 -4.30 12.91
C HIS A 153 -9.32 -3.08 12.15
N THR A 154 -9.39 -3.12 10.82
CA THR A 154 -9.11 -1.97 9.98
C THR A 154 -10.41 -1.20 9.78
N LEU A 155 -10.41 0.07 10.20
CA LEU A 155 -11.53 0.99 10.05
C LEU A 155 -11.78 1.29 8.57
N ASP A 156 -12.96 1.82 8.28
CA ASP A 156 -13.29 2.37 6.96
C ASP A 156 -12.25 3.41 6.54
N ARG A 157 -11.92 3.40 5.25
CA ARG A 157 -10.92 4.32 4.69
C ARG A 157 -11.39 5.76 4.84
N VAL A 158 -10.54 6.58 5.41
CA VAL A 158 -10.83 7.99 5.65
C VAL A 158 -10.45 8.76 4.39
N SER A 159 -11.42 9.46 3.81
CA SER A 159 -11.26 10.26 2.59
C SER A 159 -11.87 11.67 2.77
N GLY A 160 -11.96 12.46 1.70
CA GLY A 160 -12.54 13.81 1.75
C GLY A 160 -11.57 14.90 2.24
N PHE A 161 -10.27 14.68 2.12
CA PHE A 161 -9.24 15.70 2.39
C PHE A 161 -9.24 16.80 1.33
N LYS A 162 -8.59 17.93 1.64
CA LYS A 162 -8.43 19.04 0.70
C LYS A 162 -7.79 18.59 -0.61
N GLY A 163 -8.44 18.92 -1.73
CA GLY A 163 -7.96 18.59 -3.07
C GLY A 163 -8.28 17.17 -3.53
N HIS A 164 -9.10 16.42 -2.80
CA HIS A 164 -9.52 15.06 -3.16
C HIS A 164 -10.05 14.98 -4.60
N ASP A 165 -11.04 15.81 -4.96
CA ASP A 165 -11.66 15.77 -6.29
C ASP A 165 -10.69 16.08 -7.43
N GLU A 166 -9.75 17.00 -7.21
CA GLU A 166 -8.73 17.35 -8.20
C GLU A 166 -7.77 16.18 -8.43
N ILE A 167 -7.33 15.53 -7.36
CA ILE A 167 -6.44 14.36 -7.42
C ILE A 167 -7.15 13.20 -8.11
N VAL A 168 -8.39 12.88 -7.71
CA VAL A 168 -9.19 11.81 -8.31
C VAL A 168 -9.40 12.06 -9.81
N LYS A 169 -9.74 13.30 -10.19
CA LYS A 169 -9.91 13.65 -11.60
C LYS A 169 -8.61 13.49 -12.40
N LYS A 170 -7.47 13.88 -11.82
CA LYS A 170 -6.16 13.72 -12.45
C LYS A 170 -5.79 12.25 -12.63
N GLU A 171 -6.02 11.42 -11.60
CA GLU A 171 -5.79 9.98 -11.65
C GLU A 171 -6.67 9.29 -12.70
N GLN A 172 -7.94 9.71 -12.83
CA GLN A 172 -8.82 9.21 -13.88
C GLN A 172 -8.33 9.59 -15.29
N GLN A 173 -7.85 10.83 -15.47
CA GLN A 173 -7.28 11.27 -16.75
C GLN A 173 -5.99 10.51 -17.10
N GLU A 174 -5.11 10.32 -16.13
CA GLU A 174 -3.88 9.54 -16.30
C GLU A 174 -4.19 8.08 -16.61
N ALA A 175 -5.15 7.46 -15.91
CA ALA A 175 -5.59 6.09 -16.19
C ALA A 175 -6.16 5.95 -17.60
N HIS A 176 -6.95 6.94 -18.07
CA HIS A 176 -7.45 6.96 -19.44
C HIS A 176 -6.29 7.09 -20.45
N ALA A 177 -5.30 7.95 -20.20
CA ALA A 177 -4.13 8.10 -21.06
C ALA A 177 -3.31 6.80 -21.12
N TRP A 178 -3.07 6.15 -19.98
CA TRP A 178 -2.37 4.86 -19.92
C TRP A 178 -3.12 3.74 -20.64
N ASN A 179 -4.45 3.70 -20.54
CA ASN A 179 -5.26 2.74 -21.30
C ASN A 179 -5.17 2.97 -22.81
N LEU A 180 -5.18 4.22 -23.28
CA LEU A 180 -4.96 4.55 -24.69
C LEU A 180 -3.57 4.10 -25.16
N ILE A 181 -2.53 4.40 -24.39
CA ILE A 181 -1.14 4.00 -24.70
C ILE A 181 -1.03 2.47 -24.78
N ARG A 182 -1.64 1.74 -23.84
CA ARG A 182 -1.68 0.26 -23.83
C ARG A 182 -2.33 -0.33 -25.07
N ILE A 183 -3.29 0.35 -25.68
CA ILE A 183 -3.95 -0.12 -26.90
C ILE A 183 -3.11 0.25 -28.13
N ILE A 184 -2.64 1.51 -28.22
CA ILE A 184 -1.99 2.04 -29.42
C ILE A 184 -0.63 1.38 -29.68
N ILE A 185 0.19 1.18 -28.64
CA ILE A 185 1.56 0.64 -28.80
C ILE A 185 1.54 -0.76 -29.46
N PRO A 186 0.78 -1.75 -28.97
CA PRO A 186 0.67 -3.06 -29.62
C PRO A 186 0.16 -2.98 -31.06
N THR A 187 -0.82 -2.11 -31.35
CA THR A 187 -1.36 -1.94 -32.70
C THR A 187 -0.32 -1.41 -33.67
N VAL A 188 0.43 -0.37 -33.27
CA VAL A 188 1.49 0.21 -34.11
C VAL A 188 2.60 -0.82 -34.37
N VAL A 189 3.02 -1.58 -33.34
CA VAL A 189 4.03 -2.64 -33.49
C VAL A 189 3.55 -3.74 -34.44
N ALA A 190 2.28 -4.17 -34.34
CA ALA A 190 1.71 -5.17 -35.22
C ALA A 190 1.65 -4.71 -36.68
N VAL A 191 1.27 -3.45 -36.93
CA VAL A 191 1.24 -2.87 -38.29
C VAL A 191 2.65 -2.78 -38.88
N ILE A 192 3.64 -2.33 -38.12
CA ILE A 192 5.03 -2.26 -38.57
C ILE A 192 5.56 -3.66 -38.90
N ALA A 193 5.32 -4.65 -38.03
CA ALA A 193 5.73 -6.03 -38.26
C ALA A 193 5.09 -6.61 -39.53
N ALA A 194 3.79 -6.41 -39.72
CA ALA A 194 3.08 -6.85 -40.94
C ALA A 194 3.67 -6.21 -42.21
N THR A 195 3.99 -4.90 -42.15
CA THR A 195 4.60 -4.17 -43.27
C THR A 195 5.98 -4.71 -43.62
N ILE A 196 6.82 -4.99 -42.61
CA ILE A 196 8.15 -5.60 -42.81
C ILE A 196 8.03 -6.98 -43.46
N ILE A 197 7.10 -7.81 -42.99
CA ILE A 197 6.86 -9.15 -43.54
C ILE A 197 6.43 -9.06 -45.02
N ILE A 198 5.49 -8.17 -45.34
CA ILE A 198 5.03 -7.95 -46.73
C ILE A 198 6.21 -7.53 -47.63
N VAL A 199 7.03 -6.58 -47.18
CA VAL A 199 8.22 -6.13 -47.94
C VAL A 199 9.22 -7.28 -48.14
N GLN A 200 9.46 -8.11 -47.12
CA GLN A 200 10.33 -9.29 -47.23
C GLN A 200 9.81 -10.31 -48.25
N ILE A 201 8.50 -10.60 -48.23
CA ILE A 201 7.85 -11.51 -49.19
C ILE A 201 8.01 -10.98 -50.63
N ILE A 202 7.75 -9.69 -50.85
CA ILE A 202 7.91 -9.06 -52.18
C ILE A 202 9.36 -9.15 -52.66
N ARG A 203 10.34 -8.79 -51.81
CA ARG A 203 11.78 -8.88 -52.14
C ARG A 203 12.20 -10.32 -52.48
N HIS A 204 11.69 -11.30 -51.75
CA HIS A 204 12.04 -12.70 -51.97
C HIS A 204 11.46 -13.24 -53.30
N LYS A 205 10.24 -12.86 -53.66
CA LYS A 205 9.65 -13.16 -54.97
C LYS A 205 10.40 -12.48 -56.12
N LYS A 206 10.79 -11.21 -55.98
CA LYS A 206 11.56 -10.47 -57.00
C LYS A 206 12.93 -11.12 -57.29
N LYS A 207 13.63 -11.60 -56.25
CA LYS A 207 14.91 -12.32 -56.40
C LYS A 207 14.79 -13.67 -57.12
N LYS A 208 13.64 -14.37 -57.03
CA LYS A 208 13.40 -15.62 -57.79
C LYS A 208 13.07 -15.36 -59.27
N GLY A 209 12.46 -14.22 -59.61
CA GLY A 209 12.14 -13.85 -60.99
C GLY A 209 13.35 -13.46 -61.85
N ILE A 210 14.41 -12.91 -61.25
CA ILE A 210 15.60 -12.44 -61.98
C ILE A 210 16.51 -13.60 -62.44
N LYS A 211 16.39 -14.80 -61.87
CA LYS A 211 17.24 -15.96 -62.22
C LYS A 211 16.82 -16.71 -63.51
N LYS A 212 15.80 -16.26 -64.25
CA LYS A 212 15.30 -16.95 -65.45
C LYS A 212 15.73 -16.36 -66.81
N TYR A 213 16.53 -15.28 -66.85
CA TYR A 213 16.85 -14.59 -68.12
C TYR A 213 18.35 -14.42 -68.43
N HIS A 214 19.21 -15.34 -67.98
CA HIS A 214 20.60 -15.39 -68.46
C HIS A 214 21.06 -16.83 -68.68
N HIS A 215 20.44 -17.56 -69.59
CA HIS A 215 21.09 -18.66 -70.32
C HIS A 215 20.34 -18.92 -71.62
N GLY A 216 20.90 -18.43 -72.73
CA GLY A 216 20.27 -18.58 -74.04
C GLY A 216 20.99 -17.87 -75.17
N ARG A 217 22.30 -18.04 -75.32
CA ARG A 217 22.93 -18.11 -76.66
C ARG A 217 24.33 -18.72 -76.57
N LYS A 218 24.39 -20.00 -76.94
CA LYS A 218 25.59 -20.69 -77.38
C LYS A 218 25.37 -21.07 -78.84
N ASN A 219 26.43 -20.94 -79.64
CA ASN A 219 26.67 -21.54 -80.97
C ASN A 219 25.92 -20.86 -82.14
N ASN A 220 26.50 -20.63 -83.32
CA ASN A 220 27.74 -21.05 -83.99
C ASN A 220 28.41 -19.84 -84.64
#